data_AF-A0A6A6J5I9-F1
#
_entry.id   AF-A0A6A6J5I9-F1
#
_cell.length_a   1.000
_cell.length_b   1.000
_cell.length_c   1.000
_cell.angle_alpha   90.00
_cell.angle_beta   90.00
_cell.angle_gamma   90.00
#
_symmetry.space_group_name_H-M   'P 1'
#
loop_
_entity.id
_entity.type
_entity.pdbx_description
1 polymer ?
#
loop_
_entity_poly.entity_id
_entity_poly.type
_entity_poly.pdbx_seq_one_letter_code
_entity_poly.pdbx_strand_id
1 'polypeptide(L)'
;MLSTHIPSLLVVVLTTATTLTSASPILRIRDDVAPAAATSHNVYLLTCSPTSGRWGYSSRTVSAVGFFGTPIQNNKQIMDQVAILRSPAASWEGNRSTAVWNDLYFALDIARGADDLGAGELAGTATVGRENFACFRDGETTIVIAEGAGWPASGGPDDRASKKRQNGGDTAEALKVRCTADYWCGSVS
;
A
#
# COMPACT_ATOMS: atom_id res chain seq x y z
N MET A 1 63.55 34.18 51.86
CA MET A 1 62.26 33.54 52.20
C MET A 1 61.67 32.93 50.93
N LEU A 2 61.01 31.79 51.10
CA LEU A 2 60.83 30.66 50.18
C LEU A 2 60.46 30.96 48.72
N SER A 3 61.21 30.34 47.80
CA SER A 3 60.92 30.17 46.38
C SER A 3 60.19 28.84 46.18
N THR A 4 58.96 28.88 45.66
CA THR A 4 58.11 27.70 45.41
C THR A 4 58.23 27.25 43.96
N HIS A 5 58.84 26.09 43.75
CA HIS A 5 58.84 25.37 42.47
C HIS A 5 57.54 24.57 42.31
N ILE A 6 56.86 24.74 41.17
CA ILE A 6 55.68 23.95 40.75
C ILE A 6 56.18 22.83 39.83
N PRO A 7 55.97 21.54 40.15
CA PRO A 7 56.26 20.47 39.21
C PRO A 7 55.11 20.30 38.21
N SER A 8 55.43 20.41 36.93
CA SER A 8 54.53 20.09 35.82
C SER A 8 54.26 18.58 35.77
N LEU A 9 53.05 18.18 36.12
CA LEU A 9 52.54 16.83 35.90
C LEU A 9 52.13 16.67 34.43
N LEU A 10 52.94 15.95 33.68
CA LEU A 10 52.65 15.49 32.32
C LEU A 10 51.61 14.36 32.41
N VAL A 11 50.36 14.63 32.04
CA VAL A 11 49.31 13.61 31.92
C VAL A 11 49.38 12.98 30.53
N VAL A 12 49.84 11.73 30.46
CA VAL A 12 49.78 10.91 29.24
C VAL A 12 48.40 10.27 29.16
N VAL A 13 47.53 10.76 28.27
CA VAL A 13 46.23 10.14 27.97
C VAL A 13 46.45 9.06 26.92
N LEU A 14 46.42 7.80 27.35
CA LEU A 14 46.54 6.64 26.48
C LEU A 14 45.15 6.33 25.87
N THR A 15 44.86 6.86 24.68
CA THR A 15 43.64 6.53 23.95
C THR A 15 43.79 5.15 23.30
N THR A 16 43.25 4.11 23.95
CA THR A 16 43.06 2.81 23.31
C THR A 16 41.92 2.91 22.31
N ALA A 17 42.25 2.95 21.02
CA ALA A 17 41.28 2.84 19.94
C ALA A 17 40.75 1.40 19.89
N THR A 18 39.60 1.15 20.51
CA THR A 18 38.81 -0.06 20.30
C THR A 18 38.18 0.01 18.92
N THR A 19 38.82 -0.62 17.93
CA THR A 19 38.17 -0.88 16.64
C THR A 19 37.10 -1.96 16.86
N LEU A 20 35.86 -1.54 17.11
CA LEU A 20 34.71 -2.42 16.93
C LEU A 20 34.65 -2.78 15.46
N THR A 21 35.12 -3.99 15.14
CA THR A 21 34.86 -4.61 13.84
C THR A 21 33.37 -4.96 13.87
N SER A 22 32.55 -4.02 13.43
CA SER A 22 31.16 -4.28 13.07
C SER A 22 31.18 -5.27 11.92
N ALA A 23 31.19 -6.56 12.23
CA ALA A 23 30.80 -7.58 11.28
C ALA A 23 29.32 -7.35 11.01
N SER A 24 29.03 -6.55 9.98
CA SER A 24 27.69 -6.49 9.41
C SER A 24 27.33 -7.95 9.06
N PRO A 25 26.25 -8.52 9.62
CA PRO A 25 25.74 -9.74 9.02
C PRO A 25 25.48 -9.40 7.57
N ILE A 26 26.17 -10.09 6.65
CA ILE A 26 25.74 -10.15 5.27
C ILE A 26 24.36 -10.79 5.37
N LEU A 27 23.34 -9.95 5.40
CA LEU A 27 21.96 -10.35 5.23
C LEU A 27 21.94 -11.01 3.84
N ARG A 28 22.08 -12.33 3.83
CA ARG A 28 21.74 -13.09 2.65
C ARG A 28 20.26 -12.84 2.49
N ILE A 29 19.92 -12.00 1.53
CA ILE A 29 18.57 -11.92 0.98
C ILE A 29 18.21 -13.38 0.72
N ARG A 30 17.33 -13.92 1.56
CA ARG A 30 16.72 -15.20 1.29
C ARG A 30 15.83 -14.92 0.09
N ASP A 31 16.24 -15.39 -1.07
CA ASP A 31 15.34 -15.67 -2.20
C ASP A 31 14.30 -16.76 -1.85
N ASP A 32 14.27 -17.22 -0.59
CA ASP A 32 13.34 -18.18 -0.01
C ASP A 32 12.32 -17.54 0.97
N VAL A 33 12.02 -16.24 0.88
CA VAL A 33 10.65 -15.85 1.24
C VAL A 33 9.79 -16.30 0.08
N ALA A 34 9.45 -17.59 0.10
CA ALA A 34 8.41 -18.11 -0.75
C ALA A 34 7.25 -17.11 -0.66
N PRO A 35 6.74 -16.58 -1.80
CA PRO A 35 5.55 -15.76 -1.75
C PRO A 35 4.54 -16.56 -0.95
N ALA A 36 3.86 -15.91 0.01
CA ALA A 36 2.68 -16.46 0.64
C ALA A 36 1.93 -17.23 -0.44
N ALA A 37 1.75 -18.54 -0.20
CA ALA A 37 1.44 -19.56 -1.20
C ALA A 37 0.61 -18.98 -2.34
N ALA A 38 0.95 -19.25 -3.61
CA ALA A 38 0.20 -18.75 -4.76
C ALA A 38 -1.28 -19.16 -4.65
N THR A 39 -2.08 -18.32 -4.00
CA THR A 39 -3.48 -18.57 -3.71
C THR A 39 -4.32 -18.11 -4.88
N SER A 40 -5.49 -18.73 -5.03
CA SER A 40 -6.45 -18.39 -6.08
C SER A 40 -6.94 -16.94 -6.02
N HIS A 41 -6.77 -16.24 -4.90
CA HIS A 41 -7.20 -14.85 -4.75
C HIS A 41 -6.09 -13.96 -4.17
N ASN A 42 -6.08 -12.73 -4.66
CA ASN A 42 -5.17 -11.66 -4.28
C ASN A 42 -5.98 -10.40 -4.02
N VAL A 43 -5.64 -9.70 -2.94
CA VAL A 43 -6.25 -8.43 -2.58
C VAL A 43 -5.18 -7.35 -2.66
N TYR A 44 -5.47 -6.24 -3.30
CA TYR A 44 -4.59 -5.08 -3.33
C TYR A 44 -5.29 -3.89 -2.67
N LEU A 45 -4.58 -3.23 -1.76
CA LEU A 45 -5.02 -1.99 -1.14
C LEU A 45 -4.49 -0.84 -1.98
N LEU A 46 -5.41 -0.07 -2.56
CA LEU A 46 -5.11 0.85 -3.65
C LEU A 46 -5.38 2.30 -3.23
N THR A 47 -4.42 3.17 -3.49
CA THR A 47 -4.68 4.61 -3.56
C THR A 47 -4.83 5.01 -5.03
N CYS A 48 -6.03 5.44 -5.40
CA CYS A 48 -6.40 5.73 -6.77
C CYS A 48 -6.60 7.22 -7.01
N SER A 49 -6.14 7.72 -8.15
CA SER A 49 -6.28 9.10 -8.62
C SER A 49 -6.89 9.14 -10.02
N PRO A 50 -7.89 10.01 -10.27
CA PRO A 50 -8.40 10.22 -11.62
C PRO A 50 -7.32 10.91 -12.46
N THR A 51 -7.05 10.40 -13.68
CA THR A 51 -6.01 10.98 -14.56
C THR A 51 -6.53 12.08 -15.48
N SER A 52 -7.86 12.26 -15.59
CA SER A 52 -8.48 13.35 -16.35
C SER A 52 -9.58 14.04 -15.55
N GLY A 53 -9.45 15.36 -15.39
CA GLY A 53 -10.40 16.20 -14.63
C GLY A 53 -11.69 16.56 -15.37
N ARG A 54 -12.02 15.86 -16.46
CA ARG A 54 -13.09 16.28 -17.41
C ARG A 54 -14.52 15.91 -16.98
N TRP A 55 -14.68 15.07 -15.96
CA TRP A 55 -15.96 14.41 -15.65
C TRP A 55 -16.49 14.62 -14.23
N GLY A 56 -16.17 15.74 -13.58
CA GLY A 56 -16.77 16.06 -12.28
C GLY A 56 -16.39 15.12 -11.12
N TYR A 57 -15.58 14.08 -11.39
CA TYR A 57 -14.74 13.47 -10.37
C TYR A 57 -13.87 14.59 -9.82
N SER A 58 -14.17 15.02 -8.60
CA SER A 58 -13.26 15.85 -7.85
C SER A 58 -11.88 15.19 -7.94
N SER A 59 -10.80 15.96 -8.08
CA SER A 59 -9.40 15.51 -8.12
C SER A 59 -8.94 14.79 -6.84
N ARG A 60 -9.88 14.23 -6.09
CA ARG A 60 -9.71 13.51 -4.84
C ARG A 60 -9.23 12.11 -5.16
N THR A 61 -8.17 11.75 -4.47
CA THR A 61 -7.74 10.37 -4.37
C THR A 61 -8.78 9.57 -3.59
N VAL A 62 -8.87 8.27 -3.84
CA VAL A 62 -9.72 7.35 -3.07
C VAL A 62 -8.90 6.16 -2.59
N SER A 63 -9.26 5.64 -1.42
CA SER A 63 -8.75 4.35 -0.92
C SER A 63 -9.72 3.27 -1.40
N ALA A 64 -9.22 2.32 -2.17
CA ALA A 64 -10.00 1.23 -2.75
C ALA A 64 -9.32 -0.12 -2.47
N VAL A 65 -10.09 -1.19 -2.60
CA VAL A 65 -9.61 -2.57 -2.53
C VAL A 65 -9.89 -3.22 -3.87
N GLY A 66 -8.86 -3.76 -4.52
CA GLY A 66 -8.97 -4.52 -5.76
C GLY A 66 -8.77 -6.00 -5.51
N PHE A 67 -9.68 -6.82 -6.03
CA PHE A 67 -9.62 -8.27 -5.99
C PHE A 67 -9.17 -8.83 -7.33
N PHE A 68 -8.26 -9.80 -7.30
CA PHE A 68 -7.73 -10.46 -8.48
C PHE A 68 -7.59 -11.96 -8.24
N GLY A 69 -8.04 -12.77 -9.20
CA GLY A 69 -7.86 -14.22 -9.21
C GLY A 69 -6.43 -14.66 -9.53
N THR A 70 -5.58 -13.72 -9.94
CA THR A 70 -4.15 -13.93 -10.16
C THR A 70 -3.36 -12.69 -9.73
N PRO A 71 -2.12 -12.84 -9.26
CA PRO A 71 -1.27 -11.69 -8.95
C PRO A 71 -1.11 -10.79 -10.18
N ILE A 72 -1.02 -9.49 -9.96
CA ILE A 72 -0.87 -8.51 -11.04
C ILE A 72 0.43 -8.78 -11.79
N GLN A 73 0.32 -9.12 -13.07
CA GLN A 73 1.49 -9.37 -13.94
C GLN A 73 1.91 -8.14 -14.74
N ASN A 74 1.00 -7.17 -14.92
CA ASN A 74 1.25 -5.95 -15.67
C ASN A 74 0.26 -4.84 -15.29
N ASN A 75 0.58 -3.61 -15.67
CA ASN A 75 -0.18 -2.41 -15.33
C ASN A 75 -1.53 -2.25 -16.08
N LYS A 76 -1.96 -3.23 -16.87
CA LYS A 76 -3.20 -3.22 -17.65
C LYS A 76 -4.19 -4.31 -17.22
N GLN A 77 -3.92 -5.00 -16.12
CA GLN A 77 -4.81 -6.05 -15.64
C GLN A 77 -6.14 -5.46 -15.16
N ILE A 78 -7.23 -6.11 -15.57
CA ILE A 78 -8.58 -5.77 -15.13
C ILE A 78 -8.77 -6.41 -13.75
N MET A 79 -9.23 -5.62 -12.79
CA MET A 79 -9.67 -6.15 -11.49
C MET A 79 -10.85 -7.04 -11.73
N ASP A 80 -10.86 -8.23 -11.11
CA ASP A 80 -12.08 -9.00 -11.09
C ASP A 80 -13.16 -8.15 -10.41
N GLN A 81 -12.83 -7.58 -9.24
CA GLN A 81 -13.77 -6.80 -8.42
C GLN A 81 -13.06 -5.66 -7.68
N VAL A 82 -13.80 -4.59 -7.36
CA VAL A 82 -13.28 -3.42 -6.65
C VAL A 82 -14.31 -2.86 -5.68
N ALA A 83 -13.84 -2.38 -4.52
CA ALA A 83 -14.65 -1.66 -3.54
C ALA A 83 -13.95 -0.36 -3.13
N ILE A 84 -14.67 0.75 -3.17
CA ILE A 84 -14.17 2.03 -2.62
C ILE A 84 -14.47 2.05 -1.13
N LEU A 85 -13.42 2.22 -0.31
CA LEU A 85 -13.55 2.29 1.14
C LEU A 85 -13.64 3.72 1.65
N ARG A 86 -12.88 4.64 1.05
CA ARG A 86 -12.79 6.04 1.51
C ARG A 86 -12.63 7.01 0.35
N SER A 87 -13.31 8.15 0.45
CA SER A 87 -13.17 9.31 -0.43
C SER A 87 -13.29 10.58 0.42
N PRO A 88 -12.21 11.37 0.62
CA PRO A 88 -10.88 11.21 0.02
C PRO A 88 -10.10 10.00 0.59
N ALA A 89 -8.99 9.64 -0.07
CA ALA A 89 -8.08 8.62 0.42
C ALA A 89 -7.58 8.97 1.82
N ALA A 90 -7.42 7.95 2.66
CA ALA A 90 -6.83 8.08 3.97
C ALA A 90 -5.83 6.95 4.21
N SER A 91 -4.91 7.16 5.16
CA SER A 91 -3.92 6.14 5.50
C SER A 91 -4.58 4.81 5.89
N TRP A 92 -4.01 3.73 5.37
CA TRP A 92 -4.40 2.36 5.65
C TRP A 92 -4.05 1.93 7.07
N GLU A 93 -2.99 2.50 7.63
CA GLU A 93 -2.36 2.06 8.87
C GLU A 93 -3.10 2.48 10.12
N GLY A 94 -3.03 1.61 11.13
CA GLY A 94 -3.61 1.86 12.44
C GLY A 94 -5.13 2.07 12.41
N ASN A 95 -5.76 1.79 11.26
CA ASN A 95 -7.17 1.97 11.03
C ASN A 95 -7.76 0.65 10.52
N ARG A 96 -8.72 0.12 11.27
CA ARG A 96 -9.53 -0.98 10.76
C ARG A 96 -10.44 -0.47 9.66
N SER A 97 -10.47 -1.19 8.55
CA SER A 97 -11.34 -0.88 7.42
C SER A 97 -12.22 -2.06 7.11
N THR A 98 -13.48 -1.79 6.80
CA THR A 98 -14.47 -2.83 6.54
C THR A 98 -15.29 -2.46 5.33
N ALA A 99 -15.57 -3.43 4.47
CA ALA A 99 -16.50 -3.29 3.36
C ALA A 99 -17.41 -4.50 3.29
N VAL A 100 -18.55 -4.33 2.62
CA VAL A 100 -19.36 -5.46 2.18
C VAL A 100 -19.28 -5.51 0.67
N TRP A 101 -18.98 -6.68 0.14
CA TRP A 101 -18.79 -6.92 -1.28
C TRP A 101 -19.38 -8.29 -1.65
N ASN A 102 -20.36 -8.34 -2.56
CA ASN A 102 -21.12 -9.56 -2.92
C ASN A 102 -21.56 -10.39 -1.69
N ASP A 103 -22.12 -9.72 -0.69
CA ASP A 103 -22.52 -10.30 0.61
C ASP A 103 -21.36 -10.89 1.45
N LEU A 104 -20.12 -10.76 0.99
CA LEU A 104 -18.92 -11.09 1.75
C LEU A 104 -18.45 -9.86 2.54
N TYR A 105 -18.11 -10.10 3.80
CA TYR A 105 -17.53 -9.09 4.66
C TYR A 105 -16.02 -9.03 4.45
N PHE A 106 -15.52 -7.86 4.06
CA PHE A 106 -14.12 -7.54 4.05
C PHE A 106 -13.74 -6.86 5.37
N ALA A 107 -12.67 -7.34 6.00
CA ALA A 107 -12.06 -6.72 7.17
C ALA A 107 -10.55 -6.58 6.92
N LEU A 108 -9.99 -5.46 7.35
CA LEU A 108 -8.58 -5.14 7.20
C LEU A 108 -8.00 -4.59 8.49
N ASP A 109 -6.80 -5.04 8.83
CA ASP A 109 -5.97 -4.49 9.91
C ASP A 109 -4.52 -4.36 9.41
N ILE A 110 -4.10 -3.12 9.11
CA ILE A 110 -2.71 -2.79 8.79
C ILE A 110 -2.07 -2.14 10.01
N ALA A 111 -0.91 -2.65 10.41
CA ALA A 111 -0.19 -2.15 11.57
C ALA A 111 0.16 -0.66 11.43
N ARG A 112 0.27 0.05 12.56
CA ARG A 112 0.76 1.44 12.56
C ARG A 112 2.25 1.46 12.20
N GLY A 113 2.66 2.34 11.28
CA GLY A 113 4.04 2.46 10.79
C GLY A 113 4.38 1.42 9.72
N ALA A 114 3.37 0.89 9.03
CA ALA A 114 3.58 -0.10 7.97
C ALA A 114 4.04 0.55 6.64
N ASP A 115 3.92 1.87 6.49
CA ASP A 115 4.49 2.64 5.38
C ASP A 115 6.01 2.66 5.40
N ASP A 116 6.59 2.64 6.60
CA ASP A 116 8.04 2.62 6.86
C ASP A 116 8.67 1.23 6.61
N LEU A 117 7.87 0.19 6.36
CA LEU A 117 8.35 -1.16 6.08
C LEU A 117 9.01 -1.26 4.70
N GLY A 118 9.95 -2.20 4.57
CA GLY A 118 10.50 -2.59 3.29
C GLY A 118 9.46 -3.28 2.41
N ALA A 119 9.58 -3.16 1.08
CA ALA A 119 8.74 -3.90 0.15
C ALA A 119 8.82 -5.42 0.43
N GLY A 120 7.67 -6.08 0.43
CA GLY A 120 7.52 -7.50 0.76
C GLY A 120 7.50 -7.82 2.26
N GLU A 121 7.68 -6.85 3.16
CA GLU A 121 7.56 -7.08 4.60
C GLU A 121 6.10 -7.14 5.06
N LEU A 122 5.84 -7.94 6.09
CA LEU A 122 4.49 -8.17 6.62
C LEU A 122 3.95 -6.90 7.30
N ALA A 123 2.92 -6.31 6.69
CA ALA A 123 2.28 -5.08 7.11
C ALA A 123 1.00 -5.31 7.93
N GLY A 124 0.33 -6.44 7.75
CA GLY A 124 -0.92 -6.72 8.45
C GLY A 124 -1.69 -7.92 7.91
N THR A 125 -3.00 -7.91 8.12
CA THR A 125 -3.89 -9.02 7.75
C THR A 125 -5.22 -8.51 7.20
N ALA A 126 -5.85 -9.31 6.36
CA ALA A 126 -7.22 -9.08 5.91
C ALA A 126 -8.04 -10.37 5.94
N THR A 127 -9.36 -10.23 5.96
CA THR A 127 -10.32 -11.32 5.85
C THR A 127 -11.39 -10.96 4.83
N VAL A 128 -11.78 -11.92 4.00
CA VAL A 128 -12.86 -11.77 3.01
C VAL A 128 -13.79 -12.96 3.17
N GLY A 129 -14.97 -12.73 3.75
CA GLY A 129 -15.87 -13.81 4.14
C GLY A 129 -15.21 -14.74 5.16
N ARG A 130 -14.73 -15.91 4.70
CA ARG A 130 -14.02 -16.91 5.53
C ARG A 130 -12.55 -17.08 5.15
N GLU A 131 -12.10 -16.41 4.09
CA GLU A 131 -10.73 -16.50 3.59
C GLU A 131 -9.86 -15.47 4.33
N ASN A 132 -8.66 -15.90 4.73
CA ASN A 132 -7.70 -15.07 5.45
C ASN A 132 -6.54 -14.70 4.53
N PHE A 133 -6.00 -13.50 4.70
CA PHE A 133 -4.93 -12.96 3.89
C PHE A 133 -3.84 -12.36 4.77
N ALA A 134 -2.58 -12.53 4.36
CA ALA A 134 -1.44 -11.81 4.90
C ALA A 134 -1.10 -10.65 3.97
N CYS A 135 -1.05 -9.43 4.51
CA CYS A 135 -0.79 -8.21 3.76
C CYS A 135 0.67 -7.80 3.89
N PHE A 136 1.30 -7.52 2.76
CA PHE A 136 2.69 -7.11 2.63
C PHE A 136 2.76 -5.70 2.05
N ARG A 137 3.79 -4.96 2.43
CA ARG A 137 4.08 -3.65 1.83
C ARG A 137 4.42 -3.86 0.35
N ASP A 138 3.73 -3.14 -0.53
CA ASP A 138 4.01 -3.16 -1.97
C ASP A 138 4.57 -1.81 -2.41
N GLY A 139 3.73 -0.77 -2.45
CA GLY A 139 4.12 0.61 -2.69
C GLY A 139 4.60 0.93 -4.12
N GLU A 140 4.80 -0.08 -4.96
CA GLU A 140 5.39 0.05 -6.29
C GLU A 140 4.43 -0.35 -7.41
N THR A 141 3.49 -1.28 -7.17
CA THR A 141 2.60 -1.77 -8.21
C THR A 141 1.65 -0.68 -8.64
N THR A 142 1.72 -0.29 -9.92
CA THR A 142 0.82 0.71 -10.50
C THR A 142 -0.11 0.06 -11.53
N ILE A 143 -1.39 0.37 -11.43
CA ILE A 143 -2.45 -0.16 -12.29
C ILE A 143 -3.16 1.02 -12.95
N VAL A 144 -3.41 0.90 -14.26
CA VAL A 144 -4.25 1.85 -14.98
C VAL A 144 -5.57 1.18 -15.31
N ILE A 145 -6.65 1.68 -14.72
CA ILE A 145 -8.00 1.17 -14.91
C ILE A 145 -8.69 2.07 -15.93
N ALA A 146 -9.19 1.46 -17.01
CA ALA A 146 -10.06 2.14 -17.96
C ALA A 146 -11.52 2.09 -17.49
N GLU A 147 -12.31 3.08 -17.88
CA GLU A 147 -13.76 3.09 -17.66
C GLU A 147 -14.41 1.79 -18.17
N GLY A 148 -15.25 1.16 -17.33
CA GLY A 148 -15.87 -0.12 -17.62
C GLY A 148 -15.06 -1.36 -17.21
N ALA A 149 -13.79 -1.21 -16.80
CA ALA A 149 -12.94 -2.31 -16.34
C ALA A 149 -13.13 -2.62 -14.84
N GLY A 150 -14.38 -2.63 -14.37
CA GLY A 150 -14.75 -2.90 -12.98
C GLY A 150 -14.78 -1.67 -12.06
N TRP A 151 -14.19 -0.54 -12.44
CA TRP A 151 -14.33 0.70 -11.66
C TRP A 151 -15.80 1.15 -11.63
N PRO A 152 -16.38 1.47 -10.45
CA PRO A 152 -17.74 1.96 -10.38
C PRO A 152 -17.84 3.27 -11.17
N ALA A 153 -18.48 3.19 -12.34
CA ALA A 153 -18.89 4.37 -13.08
C ALA A 153 -19.84 5.12 -12.16
N SER A 154 -19.45 6.31 -11.72
CA SER A 154 -20.10 7.10 -10.67
C SER A 154 -20.09 6.51 -9.26
N GLY A 155 -19.06 6.89 -8.52
CA GLY A 155 -19.31 7.61 -7.28
C GLY A 155 -19.13 6.82 -6.00
N GLY A 156 -18.66 7.53 -4.98
CA GLY A 156 -18.64 6.99 -3.63
C GLY A 156 -20.05 6.67 -3.13
N PRO A 157 -20.19 6.18 -1.89
CA PRO A 157 -21.50 5.91 -1.29
C PRO A 157 -22.48 7.11 -1.28
N ASP A 158 -22.02 8.31 -1.62
CA ASP A 158 -22.73 9.57 -1.47
C ASP A 158 -23.32 10.14 -2.79
N ASP A 159 -23.00 9.55 -3.95
CA ASP A 159 -23.27 10.19 -5.24
C ASP A 159 -24.64 9.82 -5.83
N ARG A 160 -25.72 10.38 -5.26
CA ARG A 160 -27.09 10.35 -5.84
C ARG A 160 -27.24 11.14 -7.16
N ALA A 161 -26.17 11.67 -7.75
CA ALA A 161 -26.26 12.69 -8.79
C ALA A 161 -26.19 12.19 -10.25
N SER A 162 -25.78 10.94 -10.53
CA SER A 162 -25.39 10.55 -11.90
C SER A 162 -26.40 9.64 -12.62
N LYS A 163 -27.68 10.02 -12.61
CA LYS A 163 -28.71 9.41 -13.47
C LYS A 163 -29.30 10.41 -14.46
N LYS A 164 -28.44 11.13 -15.19
CA LYS A 164 -28.87 11.91 -16.36
C LYS A 164 -27.66 12.28 -17.21
N ARG A 165 -27.54 11.64 -18.38
CA ARG A 165 -26.84 12.04 -19.64
C ARG A 165 -26.16 10.84 -20.30
N GLN A 166 -26.96 9.86 -20.72
CA GLN A 166 -26.63 9.10 -21.92
C GLN A 166 -27.46 9.74 -23.04
N ASN A 167 -26.88 10.70 -23.77
CA ASN A 167 -27.34 11.19 -25.06
C ASN A 167 -26.36 12.29 -25.51
N GLY A 168 -25.36 11.93 -26.29
CA GLY A 168 -24.39 12.87 -26.86
C GLY A 168 -23.18 12.13 -27.39
N GLY A 169 -23.14 11.90 -28.70
CA GLY A 169 -22.09 11.18 -29.42
C GLY A 169 -20.79 11.98 -29.58
N ASP A 170 -20.18 12.36 -28.48
CA ASP A 170 -18.75 12.68 -28.44
C ASP A 170 -18.04 11.43 -27.92
N THR A 171 -16.96 11.02 -28.60
CA THR A 171 -16.11 9.90 -28.16
C THR A 171 -15.62 10.21 -26.74
N ALA A 172 -16.31 9.67 -25.74
CA ALA A 172 -15.94 9.77 -24.36
C ALA A 172 -14.52 9.21 -24.24
N GLU A 173 -13.54 10.08 -24.04
CA GLU A 173 -12.22 9.63 -23.60
C GLU A 173 -12.45 8.87 -22.31
N ALA A 174 -12.35 7.53 -22.41
CA ALA A 174 -12.58 6.63 -21.30
C ALA A 174 -11.83 7.16 -20.08
N LEU A 175 -12.56 7.39 -18.98
CA LEU A 175 -11.94 7.81 -17.74
C LEU A 175 -10.83 6.81 -17.39
N LYS A 176 -9.60 7.31 -17.27
CA LYS A 176 -8.46 6.51 -16.83
C LYS A 176 -8.21 6.83 -15.36
N VAL A 177 -8.24 5.82 -14.51
CA VAL A 177 -7.88 5.93 -13.10
C VAL A 177 -6.51 5.28 -12.93
N ARG A 178 -5.59 6.00 -12.30
CA ARG A 178 -4.28 5.47 -11.92
C ARG A 178 -4.34 5.09 -10.45
N CYS A 179 -4.13 3.82 -10.17
CA CYS A 179 -4.03 3.29 -8.82
C CYS A 179 -2.61 2.84 -8.54
N THR A 180 -2.16 3.13 -7.33
CA THR A 180 -0.94 2.57 -6.75
C THR A 180 -1.36 1.59 -5.67
N ALA A 181 -0.83 0.37 -5.68
CA ALA A 181 -1.02 -0.55 -4.59
C ALA A 181 -0.09 -0.17 -3.46
N ASP A 182 -0.68 0.22 -2.33
CA ASP A 182 0.06 0.48 -1.11
C ASP A 182 0.47 -0.85 -0.45
N TYR A 183 -0.41 -1.85 -0.53
CA TYR A 183 -0.20 -3.17 0.05
C TYR A 183 -0.78 -4.25 -0.87
N TRP A 184 -0.17 -5.42 -0.86
CA TRP A 184 -0.67 -6.64 -1.49
C TRP A 184 -0.94 -7.69 -0.42
N CYS A 185 -2.12 -8.30 -0.43
CA CYS A 185 -2.47 -9.39 0.45
C CYS A 185 -2.68 -10.68 -0.34
N GLY A 186 -1.83 -11.67 -0.08
CA GLY A 186 -1.99 -13.04 -0.55
C GLY A 186 -2.84 -13.83 0.44
N SER A 187 -3.69 -14.72 -0.05
CA SER A 187 -4.45 -15.61 0.84
C SER A 187 -3.49 -16.59 1.53
N VAL A 188 -3.88 -17.04 2.72
CA VAL A 188 -3.06 -17.94 3.56
C VAL A 188 -3.78 -19.24 3.92
N SER A 189 -4.94 -19.48 3.30
CA SER A 189 -5.73 -20.70 3.45
C SER A 189 -5.36 -21.78 2.46
#